data_AF-A0A6G1Q3W3-F1
#
_entry.id   AF-A0A6G1Q3W3-F1
#
_cell.length_a   1.000
_cell.length_b   1.000
_cell.length_c   1.000
_cell.angle_alpha   90.00
_cell.angle_beta   90.00
_cell.angle_gamma   90.00
#
_symmetry.space_group_name_H-M   'P 1'
#
loop_
_entity.id
_entity.type
_entity.pdbx_description
1 polymer ?
#
loop_
_entity_poly.entity_id
_entity_poly.type
_entity_poly.pdbx_seq_one_letter_code
_entity_poly.pdbx_strand_id
1 'polypeptide(L)'
;MFHPLCGFNGGERVNGVIRQAFFMVQQRLLDEKVDTAVLVLLDKMFPKLKYLQLRKRLCKKSVLSWPRNPRAKPLFWNRMRMALSLDNLKFYDNNMSESFI
;
A
#
# COMPACT_ATOMS: atom_id res chain seq x y z
N MET A 1 -2.41 46.16 22.45
CA MET A 1 -1.97 45.80 21.09
C MET A 1 -1.62 44.32 21.11
N PHE A 2 -2.57 43.48 20.71
CA PHE A 2 -2.39 42.02 20.70
C PHE A 2 -1.96 41.59 19.31
N HIS A 3 -0.75 41.04 19.19
CA HIS A 3 -0.30 40.33 17.98
C HIS A 3 -0.89 38.91 18.00
N PRO A 4 -1.59 38.45 16.96
CA PRO A 4 -1.98 37.07 16.86
C PRO A 4 -0.76 36.24 16.46
N LEU A 5 -0.46 35.20 17.25
CA LEU A 5 0.54 34.19 16.92
C LEU A 5 0.11 33.47 15.64
N CYS A 6 1.06 33.43 14.69
CA CYS A 6 0.97 32.76 13.41
C CYS A 6 0.47 31.32 13.55
N GLY A 7 -0.39 30.94 12.60
CA GLY A 7 -1.19 29.73 12.61
C GLY A 7 -0.39 28.44 12.74
N PHE A 8 -0.95 27.53 13.54
CA PHE A 8 -0.43 26.20 13.77
C PHE A 8 -0.40 25.40 12.44
N ASN A 9 0.79 25.02 12.02
CA ASN A 9 1.12 24.32 10.79
C ASN A 9 0.57 22.87 10.79
N GLY A 10 -0.63 22.67 10.23
CA GLY A 10 -1.26 21.35 10.11
C GLY A 10 -0.51 20.35 9.21
N GLY A 11 0.39 20.83 8.35
CA GLY A 11 1.13 20.02 7.37
C GLY A 11 2.37 19.27 7.90
N GLU A 12 2.95 19.67 9.02
CA GLU A 12 4.18 19.04 9.52
C GLU A 12 3.91 17.73 10.29
N ARG A 13 2.82 17.67 11.06
CA ARG A 13 2.48 16.46 11.85
C ARG A 13 2.10 15.27 10.96
N VAL A 14 1.38 15.52 9.86
CA VAL A 14 0.98 14.46 8.91
C VAL A 14 2.19 13.83 8.21
N ASN A 15 3.26 14.59 7.97
CA ASN A 15 4.49 14.04 7.39
C ASN A 15 5.19 13.05 8.34
N GLY A 16 5.23 13.37 9.64
CA GLY A 16 5.78 12.48 10.67
C GLY A 16 5.07 11.14 10.73
N VAL A 17 3.74 11.15 10.74
CA VAL A 17 2.91 9.92 10.80
C VAL A 17 3.09 9.06 9.56
N ILE A 18 3.06 9.67 8.36
CA ILE A 18 3.25 8.93 7.09
C ILE A 18 4.62 8.26 7.05
N ARG A 19 5.67 9.01 7.45
CA ARG A 19 7.04 8.50 7.48
C ARG A 19 7.19 7.33 8.46
N GLN A 20 6.60 7.45 9.66
CA GLN A 20 6.61 6.38 10.64
C GLN A 20 5.87 5.14 10.14
N ALA A 21 4.66 5.31 9.60
CA ALA A 21 3.88 4.20 9.04
C ALA A 21 4.63 3.48 7.91
N PHE A 22 5.33 4.24 7.05
CA PHE A 22 6.17 3.67 6.00
C PHE A 22 7.28 2.78 6.57
N PHE A 23 8.00 3.25 7.59
CA PHE A 23 9.04 2.43 8.25
C PHE A 23 8.47 1.19 8.93
N MET A 24 7.32 1.31 9.60
CA MET A 24 6.66 0.17 10.24
C MET A 24 6.28 -0.92 9.22
N VAL A 25 5.70 -0.54 8.08
CA VAL A 25 5.38 -1.47 6.99
C VAL A 25 6.65 -2.18 6.49
N GLN A 26 7.76 -1.45 6.34
CA GLN A 26 9.03 -2.03 5.92
C GLN A 26 9.59 -3.02 6.94
N GLN A 27 9.55 -2.68 8.23
CA GLN A 27 10.03 -3.54 9.30
C GLN A 27 9.25 -4.86 9.35
N ARG A 28 7.91 -4.81 9.31
CA ARG A 28 7.08 -6.03 9.31
C ARG A 28 7.34 -6.92 8.10
N LEU A 29 7.61 -6.32 6.92
CA LEU A 29 7.94 -7.09 5.74
C LEU A 29 9.29 -7.83 5.87
N LEU A 30 10.29 -7.23 6.53
CA LEU A 30 11.62 -7.82 6.66
C LEU A 30 11.73 -8.80 7.82
N ASP A 31 11.08 -8.48 8.94
CA ASP A 31 11.17 -9.24 10.19
C ASP A 31 10.12 -10.37 10.22
N GLU A 32 8.84 -10.01 10.09
CA GLU A 32 7.71 -10.96 10.13
C GLU A 32 7.43 -11.62 8.77
N LYS A 33 8.02 -11.12 7.68
CA LYS A 33 7.71 -11.54 6.29
C LYS A 33 6.24 -11.35 5.90
N VAL A 34 5.57 -10.37 6.51
CA VAL A 34 4.16 -10.02 6.24
C VAL A 34 4.07 -8.78 5.35
N ASP A 35 3.36 -8.89 4.24
CA ASP A 35 3.19 -7.81 3.26
C ASP A 35 1.92 -6.99 3.55
N THR A 36 2.03 -5.99 4.43
CA THR A 36 0.89 -5.22 4.96
C THR A 36 0.46 -4.01 4.11
N ALA A 37 1.06 -3.81 2.93
CA ALA A 37 0.78 -2.64 2.11
C ALA A 37 0.62 -2.97 0.63
N VAL A 38 -0.09 -2.12 -0.09
CA VAL A 38 -0.16 -2.18 -1.56
C VAL A 38 0.54 -0.95 -2.12
N LEU A 39 1.47 -1.18 -3.05
CA LEU A 39 2.23 -0.14 -3.72
C LEU A 39 1.71 0.04 -5.14
N VAL A 40 1.26 1.25 -5.45
CA VAL A 40 0.80 1.62 -6.80
C VAL A 40 1.84 2.49 -7.49
N LEU A 41 2.37 2.01 -8.61
CA LEU A 41 3.32 2.71 -9.46
C LEU A 41 2.56 3.50 -10.52
N LEU A 42 2.46 4.82 -10.36
CA LEU A 42 1.72 5.68 -11.28
C LEU A 42 2.44 5.91 -12.62
N ASP A 43 3.77 5.80 -12.64
CA ASP A 43 4.57 5.92 -13.85
C ASP A 43 5.70 4.87 -13.89
N LYS A 44 6.30 4.69 -15.06
CA LYS A 44 7.38 3.72 -15.32
C LYS A 44 8.75 4.21 -14.89
N MET A 45 8.88 5.46 -14.43
CA MET A 45 10.16 6.14 -14.17
C MET A 45 10.90 5.70 -12.89
N PHE A 46 10.49 4.61 -12.24
CA PHE A 46 11.09 4.17 -10.98
C PHE A 46 12.02 2.94 -11.03
N PRO A 47 12.77 2.63 -12.11
CA PRO A 47 13.55 1.40 -12.18
C PRO A 47 14.78 1.40 -11.24
N LYS A 48 15.27 2.57 -10.81
CA LYS A 48 16.54 2.70 -10.06
C LYS A 48 16.39 2.70 -8.54
N LEU A 49 15.16 2.75 -8.00
CA LEU A 49 14.95 2.76 -6.55
C LEU A 49 15.12 1.34 -5.98
N LYS A 50 16.18 1.12 -5.20
CA LYS A 50 16.51 -0.17 -4.58
C LYS A 50 15.32 -0.77 -3.82
N TYR A 51 14.60 0.06 -3.08
CA TYR A 51 13.38 -0.35 -2.37
C TYR A 51 12.32 -0.97 -3.29
N LEU A 52 12.10 -0.37 -4.47
CA LEU A 52 11.12 -0.88 -5.42
C LEU A 52 11.55 -2.21 -6.05
N GLN A 53 12.84 -2.37 -6.33
CA GLN A 53 13.38 -3.62 -6.84
C GLN A 53 13.20 -4.74 -5.81
N LEU A 54 13.51 -4.46 -4.53
CA LEU A 54 13.30 -5.39 -3.43
C LEU A 54 11.83 -5.79 -3.31
N ARG A 55 10.93 -4.80 -3.26
CA ARG A 55 9.49 -5.04 -3.12
C ARG A 55 8.89 -5.79 -4.31
N LYS A 56 9.35 -5.52 -5.54
CA LYS A 56 8.96 -6.32 -6.72
C LYS A 56 9.39 -7.78 -6.62
N ARG A 57 10.49 -8.09 -5.93
CA ARG A 57 10.98 -9.46 -5.74
C ARG A 57 10.21 -10.18 -4.63
N LEU A 58 10.00 -9.52 -3.48
CA LEU A 58 9.36 -10.10 -2.29
C LEU A 58 7.82 -10.11 -2.37
N CYS A 59 7.23 -9.07 -2.96
CA CYS A 59 5.81 -8.73 -2.83
C CYS A 59 5.11 -8.64 -4.21
N LYS A 60 5.29 -9.66 -5.07
CA LYS A 60 4.83 -9.60 -6.48
C LYS A 60 3.34 -9.29 -6.65
N LYS A 61 2.49 -9.68 -5.69
CA LYS A 61 1.03 -9.50 -5.74
C LYS A 61 0.56 -8.11 -5.28
N SER A 62 1.34 -7.41 -4.46
CA SER A 62 0.98 -6.11 -3.88
C SER A 62 1.68 -4.92 -4.55
N VAL A 63 2.48 -5.16 -5.59
CA VAL A 63 3.06 -4.11 -6.43
C VAL A 63 2.29 -4.02 -7.74
N LEU A 64 1.50 -2.96 -7.88
CA LEU A 64 0.63 -2.74 -9.04
C LEU A 64 1.14 -1.56 -9.86
N SER A 65 1.08 -1.66 -11.18
CA SER A 65 1.37 -0.55 -12.09
C SER A 65 0.07 0.06 -12.62
N TRP A 66 0.01 1.39 -12.61
CA TRP A 66 -1.11 2.11 -13.19
C TRP A 66 -1.10 1.97 -14.72
N PRO A 67 -2.21 1.54 -15.33
CA PRO A 67 -2.27 1.34 -16.76
C PRO A 67 -2.36 2.68 -17.50
N ARG A 68 -1.53 2.85 -18.55
CA ARG A 68 -1.66 4.00 -19.48
C ARG A 68 -2.89 3.88 -20.37
N ASN A 69 -3.29 2.66 -20.72
CA ASN A 69 -4.49 2.40 -21.51
C ASN A 69 -5.74 2.56 -20.61
N PRO A 70 -6.65 3.51 -20.89
CA PRO A 70 -7.87 3.70 -20.10
C PRO A 70 -8.75 2.45 -20.01
N ARG A 71 -8.78 1.63 -21.07
CA ARG A 71 -9.57 0.38 -21.12
C ARG A 71 -9.04 -0.68 -20.15
N ALA A 72 -7.80 -0.58 -19.70
CA ALA A 72 -7.19 -1.48 -18.73
C ALA A 72 -7.37 -1.02 -17.27
N LYS A 73 -7.92 0.18 -17.01
CA LYS A 73 -8.19 0.68 -15.66
C LYS A 73 -9.15 -0.22 -14.85
N PRO A 74 -10.23 -0.78 -15.41
CA PRO A 74 -11.08 -1.71 -14.68
C PRO A 74 -10.31 -2.95 -14.17
N LEU A 75 -9.41 -3.49 -15.00
CA LEU A 75 -8.55 -4.61 -14.61
C LEU A 75 -7.59 -4.23 -13.48
N PHE A 76 -7.04 -3.01 -13.49
CA PHE A 76 -6.23 -2.50 -12.38
C PHE A 76 -7.01 -2.51 -11.06
N TRP A 77 -8.23 -1.97 -11.05
CA TRP A 77 -9.07 -1.94 -9.85
C TRP A 77 -9.46 -3.33 -9.37
N ASN A 78 -9.65 -4.28 -10.28
CA ASN A 78 -9.86 -5.68 -9.89
C ASN A 78 -8.63 -6.25 -9.18
N ARG A 79 -7.43 -6.05 -9.74
CA ARG A 79 -6.16 -6.48 -9.12
C ARG A 79 -5.92 -5.80 -7.78
N MET A 80 -6.28 -4.53 -7.65
CA MET A 80 -6.19 -3.79 -6.39
C MET A 80 -7.09 -4.39 -5.32
N ARG A 81 -8.36 -4.67 -5.64
CA ARG A 81 -9.27 -5.36 -4.73
C ARG A 81 -8.71 -6.71 -4.31
N MET A 82 -8.23 -7.52 -5.26
CA MET A 82 -7.60 -8.81 -4.94
C MET A 82 -6.39 -8.67 -4.01
N ALA A 83 -5.53 -7.68 -4.22
CA ALA A 83 -4.35 -7.45 -3.39
C ALA A 83 -4.73 -7.04 -1.96
N LEU A 84 -5.75 -6.19 -1.80
CA LEU A 84 -6.28 -5.80 -0.49
C LEU A 84 -7.05 -6.93 0.19
N SER A 85 -7.73 -7.78 -0.59
CA SER A 85 -8.47 -8.93 -0.07
C SER A 85 -7.59 -10.12 0.26
N LEU A 86 -6.34 -10.21 -0.17
CA LEU A 86 -5.51 -11.40 0.04
C LEU A 86 -5.20 -11.66 1.53
N ASP A 87 -5.01 -10.60 2.32
CA ASP A 87 -4.90 -10.72 3.78
C ASP A 87 -6.23 -11.09 4.42
N ASN A 88 -7.34 -10.59 3.87
CA ASN A 88 -8.68 -10.96 4.29
C ASN A 88 -9.07 -12.37 3.85
N LEU A 89 -8.53 -12.92 2.76
CA LEU A 89 -8.90 -14.25 2.26
C LEU A 89 -8.41 -15.33 3.23
N LYS A 90 -7.25 -15.15 3.88
CA LYS A 90 -6.83 -16.01 5.00
C LYS A 90 -7.81 -15.94 6.20
N PHE A 91 -8.51 -14.82 6.35
CA PHE A 91 -9.56 -14.63 7.36
C PHE A 91 -10.92 -15.19 6.92
N TYR A 92 -11.25 -15.10 5.62
CA TYR A 92 -12.51 -15.60 5.04
C TYR A 92 -12.47 -17.11 4.77
N ASP A 93 -11.33 -17.71 4.45
CA ASP A 93 -11.20 -19.15 4.12
C ASP A 93 -11.41 -20.05 5.36
N ASN A 94 -11.13 -19.54 6.57
CA ASN A 94 -11.47 -20.23 7.82
C ASN A 94 -12.95 -20.13 8.22
N ASN A 95 -13.71 -19.21 7.61
CA ASN A 95 -15.10 -18.93 7.97
C ASN A 95 -16.12 -19.22 6.84
N MET A 96 -15.66 -19.57 5.64
CA MET A 96 -16.49 -19.79 4.45
C MET A 96 -16.50 -21.26 4.00
N SER A 97 -16.32 -22.19 4.93
CA SER A 97 -16.56 -23.62 4.74
C SER A 97 -17.76 -24.14 5.54
N GLU A 98 -18.60 -23.26 6.11
CA GLU A 98 -19.74 -23.67 6.96
C GLU A 98 -21.10 -23.12 6.55
N SER A 99 -21.25 -22.44 5.41
CA SER A 99 -22.57 -21.92 5.00
C SER A 99 -22.84 -21.99 3.50
N PHE A 100 -22.76 -23.19 2.94
CA PHE A 100 -23.56 -23.57 1.76
C PHE A 100 -23.92 -25.06 1.86
N ILE A 101 -24.77 -25.39 2.85
CA ILE A 101 -25.70 -26.53 2.79
C ILE A 101 -27.11 -25.94 2.83
#